data_AF-A0A2R7KEI8-F1
#
_entry.id   AF-A0A2R7KEI8-F1
#
_cell.length_a   1.000
_cell.length_b   1.000
_cell.length_c   1.000
_cell.angle_alpha   90.00
_cell.angle_beta   90.00
_cell.angle_gamma   90.00
#
_symmetry.space_group_name_H-M   'P 1'
#
loop_
_entity.id
_entity.type
_entity.pdbx_description
1 polymer ?
#
loop_
_entity_poly.entity_id
_entity_poly.type
_entity_poly.pdbx_seq_one_letter_code
_entity_poly.pdbx_strand_id
1 'polypeptide(L)'
;MGKEEILIEIEEAVAYADLEELDRLFDLYLSIETEDEASKTLAMILYSNYNTFSENNTVRMMEMLIRKRSNLATLRASENFLFRISVLRGSVKLYNCFIKEGIEPFLLNCDSEERESYYSKLANVAEMLTNVLFKKYSQYSRGTDYNGAFERDEGSKDVLMINKEDYELMDDIIEKYNTIVGRRDIIKNLIKRSGQKWQYS
;
A
#
# COMPACT_ATOMS: atom_id res chain seq x y z
N MET A 1 24.44 0.92 17.99
CA MET A 1 23.10 0.35 17.85
C MET A 1 23.17 -0.81 16.87
N GLY A 2 22.70 -1.98 17.28
CA GLY A 2 22.55 -3.13 16.39
C GLY A 2 21.40 -2.95 15.41
N LYS A 3 21.37 -3.76 14.34
CA LYS A 3 20.29 -3.78 13.35
C LYS A 3 18.91 -3.98 13.98
N GLU A 4 18.81 -4.93 14.90
CA GLU A 4 17.54 -5.29 15.56
C GLU A 4 17.05 -4.16 16.46
N GLU A 5 17.94 -3.48 17.18
CA GLU A 5 17.61 -2.31 18.01
C GLU A 5 17.04 -1.17 17.14
N ILE A 6 17.66 -0.89 15.99
CA ILE A 6 17.16 0.13 15.04
C ILE A 6 15.76 -0.21 14.54
N LEU A 7 15.48 -1.47 14.22
CA LEU A 7 14.16 -1.89 13.74
C LEU A 7 13.08 -1.77 14.81
N ILE A 8 13.42 -2.08 16.07
CA ILE A 8 12.51 -1.89 17.20
C ILE A 8 12.18 -0.40 17.37
N GLU A 9 13.21 0.47 17.36
CA GLU A 9 13.01 1.92 17.47
C GLU A 9 12.18 2.47 16.29
N ILE A 10 12.36 1.94 15.08
CA ILE A 10 11.52 2.31 13.93
C ILE A 10 10.06 1.96 14.19
N GLU A 11 9.75 0.73 14.61
CA GLU A 11 8.36 0.31 14.87
C GLU A 11 7.73 1.13 16.01
N GLU A 12 8.49 1.47 17.05
CA GLU A 12 8.03 2.37 18.12
C GLU A 12 7.72 3.78 17.58
N ALA A 13 8.63 4.36 16.81
CA ALA A 13 8.42 5.68 16.21
C ALA A 13 7.24 5.70 15.23
N VAL A 14 6.99 4.59 14.50
CA VAL A 14 5.78 4.42 13.67
C VAL A 14 4.51 4.44 14.52
N ALA A 15 4.50 3.72 15.65
CA ALA A 15 3.34 3.66 16.53
C ALA A 15 2.95 5.03 17.11
N TYR A 16 3.94 5.88 17.38
CA TYR A 16 3.72 7.26 17.87
C TYR A 16 3.63 8.31 16.75
N ALA A 17 3.76 7.90 15.49
CA ALA A 17 3.83 8.79 14.32
C ALA A 17 4.93 9.87 14.44
N ASP A 18 6.07 9.53 15.05
CA ASP A 18 7.21 10.42 15.23
C ASP A 18 8.05 10.47 13.95
N LEU A 19 7.69 11.40 13.06
CA LEU A 19 8.36 11.54 11.77
C LEU A 19 9.79 12.07 11.88
N GLU A 20 10.13 12.83 12.93
CA GLU A 20 11.48 13.36 13.11
C GLU A 20 12.44 12.24 13.49
N GLU A 21 12.01 11.38 14.41
CA GLU A 21 12.80 10.23 14.82
C GLU A 21 12.91 9.18 13.70
N LEU A 22 11.83 8.95 12.95
CA LEU A 22 11.87 8.08 11.77
C LEU A 22 12.88 8.56 10.72
N ASP A 23 13.01 9.87 10.53
CA ASP A 23 13.99 10.44 9.59
C ASP A 23 15.42 10.03 9.95
N ARG A 24 15.77 10.15 11.24
CA ARG A 24 17.07 9.77 11.79
C ARG A 24 17.30 8.26 11.71
N LEU A 25 16.30 7.47 12.10
CA LEU A 25 16.40 6.01 12.14
C LEU A 25 16.51 5.38 10.75
N PHE A 26 15.82 5.94 9.74
CA PHE A 26 15.97 5.49 8.36
C PHE A 26 17.38 5.72 7.82
N ASP A 27 18.02 6.87 8.09
CA ASP A 27 19.40 7.10 7.67
C ASP A 27 20.36 6.08 8.31
N LEU A 28 20.17 5.82 9.60
CA LEU A 28 20.98 4.87 10.33
C LEU A 28 20.81 3.45 9.77
N TYR A 29 19.56 3.01 9.55
CA TYR A 29 19.28 1.69 9.00
C TYR A 29 19.84 1.52 7.58
N LEU A 30 19.64 2.52 6.71
CA LEU A 30 20.16 2.52 5.34
C LEU A 30 21.69 2.56 5.28
N SER A 31 22.37 3.01 6.34
CA SER A 31 23.84 3.03 6.41
C SER A 31 24.47 1.67 6.72
N ILE A 32 23.72 0.76 7.36
CA ILE A 32 24.24 -0.53 7.84
C ILE A 32 23.75 -1.74 7.03
N GLU A 33 22.70 -1.56 6.23
CA GLU A 33 22.06 -2.63 5.46
C GLU A 33 22.25 -2.45 3.95
N THR A 34 22.20 -3.56 3.22
CA THR A 34 22.23 -3.50 1.75
C THR A 34 20.95 -2.85 1.21
N GLU A 35 21.03 -2.17 0.07
CA GLU A 35 19.87 -1.46 -0.49
C GLU A 35 18.66 -2.39 -0.73
N ASP A 36 18.92 -3.63 -1.16
CA ASP A 36 17.88 -4.61 -1.45
C ASP A 36 17.17 -5.10 -0.18
N GLU A 37 17.92 -5.50 0.85
CA GLU A 37 17.31 -5.91 2.12
C GLU A 37 16.69 -4.76 2.88
N ALA A 38 17.25 -3.55 2.77
CA ALA A 38 16.65 -2.36 3.33
C ALA A 38 15.31 -2.02 2.64
N SER A 39 15.28 -2.03 1.31
CA SER A 39 14.05 -1.81 0.53
C SER A 39 12.96 -2.80 0.90
N LYS A 40 13.31 -4.09 0.99
CA LYS A 40 12.37 -5.14 1.39
C LYS A 40 11.88 -4.97 2.83
N THR A 41 12.78 -4.74 3.78
CA THR A 41 12.42 -4.64 5.21
C THR A 41 11.56 -3.41 5.47
N LEU A 42 11.96 -2.25 4.95
CA LEU A 42 11.20 -1.01 5.11
C LEU A 42 9.84 -1.08 4.39
N ALA A 43 9.77 -1.72 3.22
CA ALA A 43 8.49 -1.98 2.56
C ALA A 43 7.58 -2.88 3.43
N MET A 44 8.13 -3.87 4.13
CA MET A 44 7.35 -4.70 5.05
C MET A 44 6.84 -3.91 6.26
N ILE A 45 7.62 -2.99 6.81
CA ILE A 45 7.17 -2.09 7.89
C ILE A 45 6.00 -1.22 7.40
N LEU A 46 6.15 -0.60 6.22
CA LEU A 46 5.06 0.17 5.60
C LEU A 46 3.82 -0.70 5.35
N TYR A 47 4.02 -1.93 4.88
CA TYR A 47 2.93 -2.87 4.66
C TYR A 47 2.22 -3.16 5.97
N SER A 48 2.91 -3.58 7.02
CA SER A 48 2.30 -3.96 8.30
C SER A 48 1.57 -2.81 8.99
N ASN A 49 2.08 -1.58 8.87
CA ASN A 49 1.52 -0.40 9.52
C ASN A 49 0.47 0.35 8.68
N TYR A 50 0.18 -0.11 7.47
CA TYR A 50 -0.86 0.49 6.62
C TYR A 50 -2.27 0.03 7.01
N ASN A 51 -3.16 1.00 7.21
CA ASN A 51 -4.61 0.88 7.19
C ASN A 51 -5.24 2.21 6.71
N THR A 52 -6.57 2.26 6.53
CA THR A 52 -7.26 3.48 6.07
C THR A 52 -7.00 4.70 6.97
N PHE A 53 -6.81 4.51 8.29
CA PHE A 53 -6.57 5.59 9.24
C PHE A 53 -5.11 6.07 9.25
N SER A 54 -4.14 5.19 8.98
CA SER A 54 -2.71 5.49 8.95
C SER A 54 -2.15 5.83 7.57
N GLU A 55 -2.97 5.74 6.50
CA GLU A 55 -2.56 5.90 5.11
C GLU A 55 -1.66 7.14 4.89
N ASN A 56 -2.03 8.31 5.43
CA ASN A 56 -1.26 9.53 5.24
C ASN A 56 0.14 9.45 5.89
N ASN A 57 0.26 8.80 7.06
CA ASN A 57 1.54 8.62 7.74
C ASN A 57 2.42 7.65 6.96
N THR A 58 1.86 6.51 6.52
CA THR A 58 2.58 5.53 5.70
C THR A 58 3.05 6.11 4.36
N VAL A 59 2.22 6.95 3.72
CA VAL A 59 2.59 7.66 2.49
C VAL A 59 3.76 8.61 2.74
N ARG A 60 3.74 9.35 3.85
CA ARG A 60 4.82 10.26 4.22
C ARG A 60 6.12 9.52 4.53
N MET A 61 6.04 8.36 5.17
CA MET A 61 7.21 7.50 5.38
C MET A 61 7.79 7.01 4.05
N MET A 62 6.95 6.58 3.09
CA MET A 62 7.42 6.18 1.75
C MET A 62 8.11 7.35 1.03
N GLU A 63 7.53 8.55 1.09
CA GLU A 63 8.11 9.78 0.54
C GLU A 63 9.51 10.05 1.13
N MET A 64 9.64 9.97 2.46
CA MET A 64 10.92 10.14 3.16
C MET A 64 11.97 9.13 2.69
N LEU A 65 11.60 7.85 2.58
CA LEU A 65 12.51 6.79 2.12
C LEU A 65 13.01 7.03 0.70
N ILE A 66 12.10 7.36 -0.23
CA ILE A 66 12.45 7.64 -1.62
C ILE A 66 13.34 8.88 -1.73
N ARG A 67 13.07 9.93 -0.94
CA ARG A 67 13.90 11.15 -0.96
C ARG A 67 15.28 10.94 -0.35
N LYS A 68 15.40 10.13 0.70
CA LYS A 68 16.71 9.77 1.30
C LYS A 68 17.54 8.93 0.35
N ARG A 69 16.92 7.95 -0.32
CA ARG A 69 17.58 7.10 -1.33
C ARG A 69 16.65 6.77 -2.49
N SER A 70 16.75 7.56 -3.55
CA SER A 70 15.94 7.42 -4.77
C SER A 70 16.06 6.04 -5.43
N ASN A 71 17.24 5.41 -5.32
CA ASN A 71 17.48 4.06 -5.83
C ASN A 71 16.50 3.04 -5.25
N LEU A 72 16.01 3.23 -4.02
CA LEU A 72 15.04 2.32 -3.41
C LEU A 72 13.75 2.16 -4.24
N ALA A 73 13.37 3.18 -5.03
CA ALA A 73 12.19 3.13 -5.90
C ALA A 73 12.46 2.46 -7.26
N THR A 74 13.73 2.35 -7.68
CA THR A 74 14.12 1.77 -8.98
C THR A 74 14.71 0.36 -8.86
N LEU A 75 15.02 -0.08 -7.64
CA LEU A 75 15.44 -1.46 -7.35
C LEU A 75 14.45 -2.47 -7.93
N ARG A 76 15.00 -3.51 -8.57
CA ARG A 76 14.24 -4.61 -9.19
C ARG A 76 13.19 -4.16 -10.22
N ALA A 77 13.30 -2.94 -10.74
CA ALA A 77 12.42 -2.36 -11.76
C ALA A 77 10.93 -2.59 -11.44
N SER A 78 10.22 -3.39 -12.25
CA SER A 78 8.78 -3.65 -12.07
C SER A 78 8.44 -4.50 -10.85
N GLU A 79 9.42 -5.18 -10.24
CA GLU A 79 9.23 -5.98 -9.02
C GLU A 79 9.57 -5.23 -7.74
N ASN A 80 9.74 -3.91 -7.83
CA ASN A 80 10.11 -3.06 -6.70
C ASN A 80 9.19 -3.27 -5.47
N PHE A 81 9.78 -3.39 -4.28
CA PHE A 81 9.03 -3.67 -3.06
C PHE A 81 8.04 -2.55 -2.69
N LEU A 82 8.40 -1.28 -2.86
CA LEU A 82 7.53 -0.12 -2.59
C LEU A 82 6.34 -0.07 -3.56
N PHE A 83 6.56 -0.43 -4.82
CA PHE A 83 5.46 -0.60 -5.78
C PHE A 83 4.52 -1.72 -5.36
N ARG A 84 5.09 -2.90 -5.04
CA ARG A 84 4.30 -4.08 -4.69
C ARG A 84 3.42 -3.84 -3.48
N ILE A 85 3.91 -3.17 -2.43
CA ILE A 85 3.05 -2.87 -1.26
C ILE A 85 1.89 -1.95 -1.61
N SER A 86 2.08 -1.01 -2.54
CA SER A 86 1.02 -0.12 -3.02
C SER A 86 -0.11 -0.92 -3.68
N VAL A 87 0.25 -1.94 -4.49
CA VAL A 87 -0.72 -2.86 -5.10
C VAL A 87 -1.33 -3.81 -4.05
N LEU A 88 -0.51 -4.39 -3.16
CA LEU A 88 -0.99 -5.33 -2.14
C LEU A 88 -2.00 -4.67 -1.20
N ARG A 89 -1.76 -3.44 -0.77
CA ARG A 89 -2.69 -2.64 0.05
C ARG A 89 -3.78 -1.94 -0.77
N GLY A 90 -3.69 -1.96 -2.10
CA GLY A 90 -4.62 -1.23 -2.97
C GLY A 90 -4.64 0.28 -2.68
N SER A 91 -3.54 0.85 -2.18
CA SER A 91 -3.48 2.28 -1.86
C SER A 91 -3.08 3.08 -3.08
N VAL A 92 -4.04 3.85 -3.61
CA VAL A 92 -3.77 4.79 -4.69
C VAL A 92 -2.82 5.90 -4.23
N LYS A 93 -2.83 6.28 -2.93
CA LYS A 93 -1.90 7.28 -2.41
C LYS A 93 -0.47 6.78 -2.35
N LEU A 94 -0.23 5.56 -1.84
CA LEU A 94 1.11 4.95 -1.87
C LEU A 94 1.61 4.79 -3.31
N TYR A 95 0.74 4.32 -4.20
CA TYR A 95 1.05 4.23 -5.62
C TYR A 95 1.44 5.60 -6.22
N ASN A 96 0.65 6.64 -5.97
CA ASN A 96 0.94 7.98 -6.47
C ASN A 96 2.26 8.54 -5.91
N CYS A 97 2.57 8.27 -4.63
CA CYS A 97 3.85 8.64 -4.02
C CYS A 97 5.01 7.94 -4.74
N PHE A 98 4.93 6.62 -4.90
CA PHE A 98 5.93 5.82 -5.62
C PHE A 98 6.16 6.34 -7.05
N ILE A 99 5.09 6.61 -7.79
CA ILE A 99 5.19 7.11 -9.17
C ILE A 99 5.79 8.51 -9.23
N LYS A 100 5.29 9.46 -8.44
CA LYS A 100 5.70 10.86 -8.51
C LYS A 100 7.09 11.12 -7.96
N GLU A 101 7.42 10.53 -6.81
CA GLU A 101 8.70 10.77 -6.14
C GLU A 101 9.80 9.85 -6.64
N GLY A 102 9.45 8.63 -7.08
CA GLY A 102 10.42 7.61 -7.48
C GLY A 102 10.57 7.48 -9.00
N ILE A 103 9.49 7.16 -9.70
CA ILE A 103 9.54 6.71 -11.10
C ILE A 103 9.58 7.87 -12.11
N GLU A 104 8.74 8.89 -11.95
CA GLU A 104 8.68 10.03 -12.86
C GLU A 104 10.05 10.76 -12.97
N PRO A 105 10.79 11.01 -11.88
CA PRO A 105 12.13 11.58 -11.96
C PRO A 105 13.13 10.68 -12.70
N PHE A 106 13.05 9.36 -12.49
CA PHE A 106 13.92 8.39 -13.17
C PHE A 106 13.66 8.35 -14.68
N LEU A 107 12.40 8.49 -15.09
CA LEU A 107 11.98 8.42 -16.49
C LEU A 107 12.04 9.75 -17.25
N LEU A 108 12.49 10.84 -16.61
CA LEU A 108 12.46 12.20 -17.19
C LEU A 108 13.18 12.29 -18.54
N ASN A 109 14.31 11.56 -18.66
CA ASN A 109 15.17 11.56 -19.84
C ASN A 109 14.95 10.37 -20.77
N CYS A 110 14.08 9.43 -20.43
CA CYS A 110 13.72 8.30 -21.30
C CYS A 110 12.84 8.78 -22.45
N ASP A 111 12.87 8.08 -23.58
CA ASP A 111 11.95 8.36 -24.68
C ASP A 111 10.51 7.86 -24.38
N SER A 112 9.57 8.13 -25.28
CA SER A 112 8.17 7.75 -25.07
C SER A 112 7.98 6.23 -25.04
N GLU A 113 8.70 5.49 -25.88
CA GLU A 113 8.56 4.03 -25.99
C GLU A 113 9.12 3.33 -24.76
N GLU A 114 10.26 3.80 -24.24
CA GLU A 114 10.86 3.33 -22.99
C GLU A 114 9.94 3.59 -21.80
N ARG A 115 9.32 4.78 -21.72
CA ARG A 115 8.34 5.11 -20.68
C ARG A 115 7.12 4.20 -20.74
N GLU A 116 6.54 4.04 -21.92
CA GLU A 116 5.38 3.17 -22.13
C GLU A 116 5.70 1.71 -21.77
N SER A 117 6.87 1.22 -22.20
CA SER A 117 7.38 -0.11 -21.86
C SER A 117 7.55 -0.29 -20.35
N TYR A 118 8.04 0.73 -19.65
CA TYR A 118 8.18 0.68 -18.19
C TYR A 118 6.82 0.58 -17.49
N TYR A 119 5.87 1.43 -17.84
CA TYR A 119 4.52 1.39 -17.26
C TYR A 119 3.77 0.10 -17.62
N SER A 120 3.99 -0.46 -18.81
CA SER A 120 3.46 -1.76 -19.21
C SER A 120 3.97 -2.89 -18.32
N LYS A 121 5.28 -2.90 -17.99
CA LYS A 121 5.84 -3.88 -17.05
C LYS A 121 5.24 -3.75 -15.65
N LEU A 122 5.06 -2.52 -15.15
CA LEU A 122 4.37 -2.28 -13.88
C LEU A 122 2.90 -2.76 -13.93
N ALA A 123 2.18 -2.50 -15.03
CA ALA A 123 0.80 -2.95 -15.22
C ALA A 123 0.71 -4.48 -15.13
N ASN A 124 1.60 -5.19 -15.83
CA ASN A 124 1.65 -6.66 -15.82
C ASN A 124 1.88 -7.21 -14.40
N VAL A 125 2.77 -6.60 -13.62
CA VAL A 125 3.00 -7.02 -12.23
C VAL A 125 1.77 -6.72 -11.36
N ALA A 126 1.13 -5.56 -11.53
CA ALA A 126 -0.07 -5.23 -10.78
C ALA A 126 -1.24 -6.17 -11.09
N GLU A 127 -1.46 -6.51 -12.36
CA GLU A 127 -2.46 -7.49 -12.78
C GLU A 127 -2.17 -8.88 -12.24
N MET A 128 -0.92 -9.34 -12.34
CA MET A 128 -0.49 -10.64 -11.81
C MET A 128 -0.77 -10.76 -10.31
N LEU A 129 -0.34 -9.77 -9.52
CA LEU A 129 -0.58 -9.74 -8.07
C LEU A 129 -2.07 -9.70 -7.76
N THR A 130 -2.81 -8.86 -8.47
CA THR A 130 -4.25 -8.68 -8.29
C THR A 130 -5.00 -9.98 -8.57
N ASN A 131 -4.68 -10.67 -9.66
CA ASN A 131 -5.28 -11.96 -10.02
C ASN A 131 -5.00 -13.07 -8.99
N VAL A 132 -3.80 -13.11 -8.41
CA VAL A 132 -3.46 -14.06 -7.35
C VAL A 132 -4.27 -13.78 -6.08
N LEU A 133 -4.49 -12.51 -5.74
CA LEU A 133 -5.25 -12.10 -4.55
C LEU A 133 -6.75 -12.29 -4.75
N PHE A 134 -7.28 -12.02 -5.95
CA PHE A 134 -8.70 -12.21 -6.26
C PHE A 134 -9.16 -13.65 -6.04
N LYS A 135 -8.33 -14.63 -6.39
CA LYS A 135 -8.61 -16.05 -6.17
C LYS A 135 -8.73 -16.43 -4.69
N LYS A 136 -8.24 -15.60 -3.78
CA LYS A 136 -8.26 -15.83 -2.33
C LYS A 136 -9.44 -15.16 -1.63
N TYR A 137 -10.21 -14.30 -2.30
CA TYR A 137 -11.38 -13.68 -1.68
C TYR A 137 -12.52 -14.68 -1.56
N SER A 138 -12.99 -14.88 -0.34
CA SER A 138 -14.23 -15.61 -0.07
C SER A 138 -15.40 -14.88 -0.74
N GLN A 139 -16.21 -15.64 -1.48
CA GLN A 139 -17.45 -15.11 -2.07
C GLN A 139 -18.54 -15.15 -1.00
N TYR A 140 -19.13 -14.00 -0.70
CA TYR A 140 -20.25 -13.89 0.24
C TYR A 140 -21.51 -13.42 -0.49
N SER A 141 -22.65 -13.98 -0.13
CA SER A 141 -23.97 -13.70 -0.70
C SER A 141 -24.87 -13.00 0.33
N ARG A 142 -25.41 -11.83 -0.03
CA ARG A 142 -26.35 -11.08 0.81
C ARG A 142 -27.63 -11.89 1.02
N GLY A 143 -28.03 -12.08 2.28
CA GLY A 143 -29.23 -12.84 2.68
C GLY A 143 -28.99 -14.32 3.00
N THR A 144 -27.82 -14.85 2.66
CA THR A 144 -27.40 -16.22 3.06
C THR A 144 -26.34 -16.17 4.15
N ASP A 145 -25.33 -15.33 3.97
CA ASP A 145 -24.18 -15.24 4.88
C ASP A 145 -24.32 -14.12 5.94
N TYR A 146 -25.36 -13.28 5.81
CA TYR A 146 -25.63 -12.15 6.70
C TYR A 146 -27.11 -12.10 7.06
N ASN A 147 -27.46 -12.68 8.21
CA ASN A 147 -28.82 -12.70 8.78
C ASN A 147 -28.79 -12.15 10.21
N GLY A 148 -28.40 -10.88 10.37
CA GLY A 148 -28.40 -10.19 11.66
C GLY A 148 -29.43 -9.07 11.69
N ALA A 149 -30.41 -9.15 12.59
CA ALA A 149 -31.18 -7.99 13.00
C ALA A 149 -30.37 -7.25 14.08
N PHE A 150 -30.05 -5.98 13.86
CA PHE A 150 -29.36 -5.16 14.85
C PHE A 150 -30.22 -4.99 16.10
N GLU A 151 -29.65 -5.26 17.27
CA GLU A 151 -30.30 -4.97 18.55
C GLU A 151 -30.34 -3.45 18.78
N ARG A 152 -31.38 -2.96 19.44
CA ARG A 152 -31.52 -1.55 19.81
C ARG A 152 -31.26 -1.40 21.30
N ASP A 153 -30.63 -0.31 21.70
CA ASP A 153 -30.41 0.01 23.10
C ASP A 153 -31.75 0.10 23.85
N GLU A 154 -31.82 -0.50 25.04
CA GLU A 154 -33.05 -0.53 25.86
C GLU A 154 -33.43 0.88 26.35
N GLY A 155 -32.46 1.79 26.48
CA GLY A 155 -32.64 3.17 26.90
C GLY A 155 -32.96 4.17 25.78
N SER A 156 -32.67 3.82 24.51
CA SER A 156 -32.92 4.67 23.35
C SER A 156 -33.21 3.85 22.10
N LYS A 157 -34.45 3.92 21.61
CA LYS A 157 -34.89 3.21 20.38
C LYS A 157 -34.21 3.71 19.10
N ASP A 158 -33.47 4.81 19.18
CA ASP A 158 -32.76 5.43 18.07
C ASP A 158 -31.28 5.02 18.00
N VAL A 159 -30.78 4.29 19.01
CA VAL A 159 -29.40 3.79 19.05
C VAL A 159 -29.38 2.31 18.71
N LEU A 160 -28.71 1.97 17.61
CA LEU A 160 -28.43 0.59 17.21
C LEU A 160 -27.16 0.12 17.92
N MET A 161 -27.24 -1.00 18.63
CA MET A 161 -26.09 -1.65 19.24
C MET A 161 -25.50 -2.62 18.21
N ILE A 162 -24.24 -2.38 17.84
CA ILE A 162 -23.46 -3.27 16.99
C ILE A 162 -22.50 -4.02 17.90
N ASN A 163 -22.51 -5.36 17.85
CA ASN A 163 -21.52 -6.14 18.59
C ASN A 163 -20.12 -5.79 18.08
N LYS A 164 -19.13 -5.79 18.98
CA LYS A 164 -17.74 -5.48 18.60
C LYS A 164 -17.24 -6.37 17.45
N GLU A 165 -17.62 -7.64 17.44
CA GLU A 165 -17.30 -8.59 16.37
C GLU A 165 -17.92 -8.20 15.03
N ASP A 166 -19.16 -7.69 15.02
CA ASP A 166 -19.83 -7.20 13.81
C ASP A 166 -19.16 -5.91 13.30
N TYR A 167 -18.69 -5.05 14.21
CA TYR A 167 -17.95 -3.83 13.86
C TYR A 167 -16.58 -4.17 13.23
N GLU A 168 -15.82 -5.07 13.83
CA GLU A 168 -14.53 -5.55 13.28
C GLU A 168 -14.71 -6.19 11.89
N LEU A 169 -15.80 -6.94 11.70
CA LEU A 169 -16.17 -7.51 10.40
C LEU A 169 -16.51 -6.41 9.37
N MET A 170 -17.24 -5.36 9.77
CA MET A 170 -17.55 -4.24 8.89
C MET A 170 -16.30 -3.49 8.46
N ASP A 171 -15.38 -3.20 9.39
CA ASP A 171 -14.10 -2.56 9.09
C ASP A 171 -13.26 -3.41 8.12
N ASP A 172 -13.19 -4.73 8.33
CA ASP A 172 -12.50 -5.65 7.42
C ASP A 172 -13.14 -5.70 6.03
N ILE A 173 -14.47 -5.67 5.93
CA ILE A 173 -15.20 -5.60 4.65
C ILE A 173 -14.86 -4.29 3.92
N ILE A 174 -14.89 -3.15 4.63
CA ILE A 174 -14.57 -1.84 4.07
C ILE A 174 -13.12 -1.82 3.56
N GLU A 175 -12.17 -2.29 4.36
CA GLU A 175 -10.75 -2.39 3.98
C GLU A 175 -10.55 -3.25 2.74
N LYS A 176 -11.18 -4.45 2.69
CA LYS A 176 -11.12 -5.33 1.52
C LYS A 176 -11.74 -4.69 0.28
N TYR A 177 -12.87 -4.02 0.43
CA TYR A 177 -13.53 -3.32 -0.69
C TYR A 177 -12.66 -2.18 -1.22
N ASN A 178 -12.16 -1.31 -0.34
CA ASN A 178 -11.26 -0.21 -0.71
C ASN A 178 -10.00 -0.72 -1.39
N THR A 179 -9.43 -1.82 -0.87
CA THR A 179 -8.28 -2.48 -1.46
C THR A 179 -8.55 -2.98 -2.89
N ILE A 180 -9.72 -3.59 -3.14
CA ILE A 180 -10.12 -4.06 -4.47
C ILE A 180 -10.27 -2.88 -5.44
N VAL A 181 -11.00 -1.84 -5.03
CA VAL A 181 -11.22 -0.64 -5.84
C VAL A 181 -9.89 0.04 -6.16
N GLY A 182 -9.03 0.22 -5.16
CA GLY A 182 -7.77 0.89 -5.35
C GLY A 182 -6.79 0.11 -6.25
N ARG A 183 -6.75 -1.22 -6.19
CA ARG A 183 -5.99 -2.03 -7.17
C ARG A 183 -6.48 -1.81 -8.60
N ARG A 184 -7.80 -1.82 -8.81
CA ARG A 184 -8.39 -1.54 -10.13
C ARG A 184 -7.95 -0.16 -10.62
N ASP A 185 -7.99 0.85 -9.75
CA ASP A 185 -7.64 2.22 -10.12
C ASP A 185 -6.14 2.37 -10.41
N ILE A 186 -5.27 1.65 -9.67
CA ILE A 186 -3.83 1.55 -9.96
C ILE A 186 -3.60 0.95 -11.35
N ILE A 187 -4.18 -0.22 -11.65
CA ILE A 187 -4.01 -0.89 -12.95
C ILE A 187 -4.53 0.01 -14.08
N LYS A 188 -5.70 0.63 -13.90
CA LYS A 188 -6.29 1.55 -14.87
C LYS A 188 -5.37 2.74 -15.14
N ASN A 189 -4.72 3.29 -14.11
CA ASN A 189 -3.75 4.37 -14.26
C ASN A 189 -2.52 3.91 -15.05
N LEU A 190 -1.96 2.73 -14.72
CA LEU A 190 -0.80 2.16 -15.41
C LEU A 190 -1.08 1.84 -16.89
N ILE A 191 -2.23 1.24 -17.20
CA ILE A 191 -2.68 0.97 -18.58
C ILE A 191 -2.82 2.27 -19.38
N LYS A 192 -3.37 3.31 -18.75
CA LYS A 192 -3.45 4.63 -19.40
C LYS A 192 -2.06 5.20 -19.68
N ARG A 193 -1.12 5.06 -18.74
CA ARG A 193 0.27 5.55 -18.87
C ARG A 193 1.09 4.72 -19.86
N SER A 194 0.75 3.46 -20.10
CA SER A 194 1.40 2.59 -21.08
C SER A 194 0.84 2.74 -22.51
N GLY A 195 -0.08 3.68 -22.75
CA GLY A 195 -0.72 3.87 -24.06
C GLY A 195 -1.74 2.78 -24.45
N GLN A 196 -2.01 1.83 -23.56
CA GLN A 196 -2.94 0.74 -23.79
C GLN A 196 -4.40 1.17 -23.58
N LYS A 197 -5.33 0.50 -24.28
CA LYS A 197 -6.77 0.70 -24.04
C LYS A 197 -7.23 -0.19 -22.90
N TRP A 198 -7.93 0.40 -21.94
CA TRP A 198 -8.60 -0.32 -20.86
C TRP A 198 -9.73 -1.20 -21.41
N GLN A 199 -9.70 -2.51 -21.10
CA GLN A 199 -10.63 -3.49 -21.68
C GLN A 199 -11.70 -4.02 -20.70
N TYR A 200 -11.74 -3.55 -19.44
CA TYR A 200 -12.60 -4.12 -18.40
C TYR A 200 -13.64 -3.11 -17.88
N SER A 201 -14.90 -3.21 -18.31
CA SER A 201 -16.01 -2.38 -17.81
C SER A 201 -16.47 -2.79 -16.42
#